data_AF-I1LM53-F1
#
_entry.id   AF-I1LM53-F1
#
_cell.length_a   1.000
_cell.length_b   1.000
_cell.length_c   1.000
_cell.angle_alpha   90.00
_cell.angle_beta   90.00
_cell.angle_gamma   90.00
#
_symmetry.space_group_name_H-M   'P 1'
#
loop_
_entity.id
_entity.type
_entity.pdbx_description
1 polymer ?
#
loop_
_entity_poly.entity_id
_entity_poly.type
_entity_poly.pdbx_seq_one_letter_code
_entity_poly.pdbx_strand_id
1 'polypeptide(L)'
;MAFLISVPLKRSKTGYSKPIDPALLHPGFTKETKQKKEFIYIYIYINLKGFAIGNGLTNPEIQYHSYTDYALDMGLLKKADYDSINKLIPPCKQVIEACGTEVEETCVSSLYACNQIFNQIMTIAYDINYYDIRKKCMGDLCYDFSVMEDFLNNKLQCDNLIMGNKEGNTCVGLTWTSCKSTVDAWG
;
A
#
# COMPACT_ATOMS: atom_id res chain seq x y z
N MET A 1 -17.02 -18.83 36.00
CA MET A 1 -17.52 -17.87 34.99
C MET A 1 -16.31 -17.19 34.36
N ALA A 2 -15.94 -17.57 33.13
CA ALA A 2 -14.92 -16.84 32.38
C ALA A 2 -15.63 -15.67 31.68
N PHE A 3 -15.40 -14.45 32.15
CA PHE A 3 -15.78 -13.26 31.40
C PHE A 3 -14.85 -13.15 30.19
N LEU A 4 -15.31 -13.63 29.03
CA LEU A 4 -14.73 -13.24 27.75
C LEU A 4 -15.12 -11.78 27.51
N ILE A 5 -14.31 -10.85 28.02
CA ILE A 5 -14.35 -9.45 27.59
C ILE A 5 -13.83 -9.45 26.15
N SER A 6 -14.75 -9.56 25.20
CA SER A 6 -14.43 -9.43 23.78
C SER A 6 -14.13 -7.96 23.50
N VAL A 7 -12.83 -7.61 23.47
CA VAL A 7 -12.38 -6.27 23.10
C VAL A 7 -12.74 -6.04 21.62
N PRO A 8 -13.44 -4.93 21.28
CA PRO A 8 -13.78 -4.63 19.91
C PRO A 8 -12.52 -4.38 19.08
N LEU A 9 -12.44 -5.03 17.91
CA LEU A 9 -11.30 -4.90 17.01
C LEU A 9 -11.48 -3.65 16.11
N LYS A 10 -10.43 -2.85 16.00
CA LYS A 10 -10.29 -1.76 15.00
C LYS A 10 -9.03 -2.01 14.18
N ARG A 11 -9.06 -1.71 12.88
CA ARG A 11 -7.90 -1.84 11.99
C ARG A 11 -7.57 -0.51 11.32
N SER A 12 -6.30 -0.14 11.31
CA SER A 12 -5.82 1.09 10.65
C SER A 12 -4.67 0.77 9.70
N LYS A 13 -4.64 1.43 8.54
CA LYS A 13 -3.55 1.38 7.57
C LYS A 13 -3.27 2.76 6.97
N THR A 14 -2.07 2.94 6.44
CA THR A 14 -1.62 4.14 5.73
C THR A 14 -0.90 3.77 4.44
N GLY A 15 -0.98 4.62 3.41
CA GLY A 15 -0.29 4.40 2.14
C GLY A 15 -0.89 3.26 1.31
N TYR A 16 -0.07 2.56 0.51
CA TYR A 16 -0.52 1.44 -0.29
C TYR A 16 -0.90 0.27 0.61
N SER A 17 -2.17 -0.06 0.62
CA SER A 17 -2.66 -1.16 1.42
C SER A 17 -3.71 -1.93 0.63
N LYS A 18 -3.50 -3.24 0.45
CA LYS A 18 -4.50 -4.09 -0.23
C LYS A 18 -5.88 -3.78 0.37
N PRO A 19 -6.90 -3.51 -0.47
CA PRO A 19 -8.27 -3.34 -0.02
C PRO A 19 -8.61 -4.45 0.97
N ILE A 20 -9.35 -4.12 2.03
CA ILE A 20 -9.88 -5.18 2.91
C ILE A 20 -10.77 -6.04 2.03
N ASP A 21 -10.45 -7.33 1.92
CA ASP A 21 -11.26 -8.29 1.20
C ASP A 21 -12.72 -8.14 1.68
N PRO A 22 -13.67 -7.79 0.80
CA PRO A 22 -15.08 -7.66 1.17
C PRO A 22 -15.62 -8.91 1.86
N ALA A 23 -15.07 -10.10 1.57
CA ALA A 23 -15.44 -11.35 2.22
C ALA A 23 -15.10 -11.37 3.73
N LEU A 24 -14.12 -10.58 4.19
CA LEU A 24 -13.83 -10.40 5.61
C LEU A 24 -14.79 -9.42 6.30
N LEU A 25 -15.53 -8.61 5.54
CA LEU A 25 -16.50 -7.64 6.04
C LEU A 25 -17.93 -8.19 6.07
N HIS A 26 -18.22 -9.23 5.29
CA HIS A 26 -19.53 -9.87 5.22
C HIS A 26 -19.46 -11.34 5.65
N PRO A 27 -20.01 -11.70 6.83
CA PRO A 27 -20.19 -13.11 7.16
C PRO A 27 -21.25 -13.70 6.21
N GLY A 28 -20.85 -14.47 5.20
CA GLY A 28 -21.79 -15.26 4.39
C GLY A 28 -21.56 -15.35 2.87
N PHE A 29 -20.45 -14.88 2.31
CA PHE A 29 -20.21 -15.02 0.86
C PHE A 29 -19.29 -16.20 0.53
N THR A 30 -19.86 -17.39 0.38
CA THR A 30 -19.20 -18.51 -0.33
C THR A 30 -20.13 -19.00 -1.44
N LYS A 31 -19.67 -18.91 -2.69
CA LYS A 31 -20.30 -19.61 -3.81
C LYS A 31 -20.22 -21.11 -3.54
N GLU A 32 -21.37 -21.76 -3.51
CA GLU A 32 -21.48 -23.22 -3.42
C GLU A 32 -20.85 -23.88 -4.65
N THR A 33 -19.80 -24.67 -4.46
CA THR A 33 -19.45 -25.75 -5.38
C THR A 33 -19.25 -27.06 -4.62
N LYS A 34 -20.00 -28.06 -5.09
CA LYS A 34 -20.18 -29.39 -4.53
C LYS A 34 -18.88 -30.21 -4.54
N GLN A 35 -18.29 -30.45 -3.37
CA GLN A 35 -17.70 -31.76 -3.07
C GLN A 35 -17.61 -31.98 -1.56
N LYS A 36 -18.39 -32.96 -1.06
CA LYS A 36 -18.41 -33.40 0.33
C LYS A 36 -17.02 -33.88 0.76
N LYS A 37 -16.24 -33.00 1.39
CA LYS A 37 -15.33 -33.37 2.48
C LYS A 37 -15.89 -32.72 3.73
N GLU A 38 -16.06 -33.50 4.80
CA GLU A 38 -16.43 -32.99 6.13
C GLU A 38 -15.29 -32.12 6.65
N PHE A 39 -15.27 -30.86 6.25
CA PHE A 39 -14.55 -29.82 6.96
C PHE A 39 -15.46 -29.33 8.08
N ILE A 40 -15.05 -29.54 9.32
CA ILE A 40 -15.60 -28.79 10.45
C ILE A 40 -15.09 -27.36 10.29
N TYR A 41 -15.92 -26.48 9.75
CA TYR A 41 -15.64 -25.05 9.72
C TYR A 41 -15.79 -24.50 11.14
N ILE A 42 -14.66 -24.22 11.81
CA ILE A 42 -14.66 -23.43 13.04
C ILE A 42 -14.85 -21.97 12.63
N TYR A 43 -16.06 -21.45 12.83
CA TYR A 43 -16.34 -20.02 12.65
C TYR A 43 -15.74 -19.23 13.79
N ILE A 44 -14.70 -18.45 13.51
CA ILE A 44 -14.14 -17.48 14.44
C ILE A 44 -14.89 -16.17 14.24
N TYR A 45 -15.71 -15.81 15.23
CA TYR A 45 -16.37 -14.51 15.23
C TYR A 45 -15.34 -13.41 15.55
N ILE A 46 -15.09 -12.53 14.58
CA ILE A 46 -14.26 -11.33 14.77
C ILE A 46 -15.20 -10.12 14.85
N ASN A 47 -15.26 -9.50 16.03
CA ASN A 47 -16.08 -8.32 16.30
C ASN A 47 -15.42 -7.04 15.75
N LEU A 48 -15.29 -6.93 14.42
CA LEU A 48 -14.75 -5.74 13.76
C LEU A 48 -15.74 -4.58 13.86
N LYS A 49 -15.34 -3.46 14.49
CA LYS A 49 -16.19 -2.28 14.65
C LYS A 49 -15.96 -1.19 13.61
N GLY A 50 -14.84 -1.24 12.90
CA GLY A 50 -14.53 -0.28 11.86
C GLY A 50 -13.09 -0.38 11.39
N PHE A 51 -12.81 0.34 10.30
CA PHE A 51 -11.48 0.47 9.74
C PHE A 51 -11.19 1.94 9.40
N ALA A 52 -9.92 2.32 9.46
CA ALA A 52 -9.45 3.64 9.10
C ALA A 52 -8.33 3.52 8.04
N ILE A 53 -8.44 4.29 6.98
CA ILE A 53 -7.43 4.38 5.92
C ILE A 53 -6.96 5.83 5.88
N GLY A 54 -5.71 6.07 6.27
CA GLY A 54 -5.08 7.38 6.17
C GLY A 54 -4.26 7.48 4.88
N ASN A 55 -4.51 8.51 4.07
CA ASN A 55 -3.75 8.79 2.84
C ASN A 55 -3.61 7.55 1.91
N GLY A 56 -4.68 6.77 1.74
CA GLY A 56 -4.66 5.54 0.96
C GLY A 56 -4.93 5.77 -0.53
N LEU A 57 -4.27 4.98 -1.40
CA LEU A 57 -4.66 4.85 -2.81
C LEU A 57 -5.83 3.87 -2.91
N THR A 58 -7.05 4.40 -2.88
CA THR A 58 -8.31 3.64 -2.77
C THR A 58 -9.07 3.58 -4.08
N ASN A 59 -9.07 4.67 -4.85
CA ASN A 59 -9.68 4.73 -6.18
C ASN A 59 -8.72 5.47 -7.13
N PRO A 60 -7.84 4.72 -7.82
CA PRO A 60 -6.85 5.29 -8.73
C PRO A 60 -7.46 6.16 -9.83
N GLU A 61 -8.63 5.78 -10.36
CA GLU A 61 -9.28 6.48 -11.48
C GLU A 61 -9.59 7.95 -11.13
N ILE A 62 -9.97 8.21 -9.87
CA ILE A 62 -10.24 9.56 -9.37
C ILE A 62 -8.95 10.20 -8.86
N GLN A 63 -8.12 9.45 -8.14
CA GLN A 63 -6.97 10.01 -7.42
C GLN A 63 -5.85 10.51 -8.35
N TYR A 64 -5.59 9.85 -9.49
CA TYR A 64 -4.53 10.32 -10.40
C TYR A 64 -4.80 11.71 -10.98
N HIS A 65 -6.07 12.10 -11.18
CA HIS A 65 -6.40 13.47 -11.58
C HIS A 65 -6.13 14.46 -10.45
N SER A 66 -6.40 14.08 -9.20
CA SER A 66 -6.19 14.99 -8.06
C SER A 66 -4.73 15.38 -7.82
N TYR A 67 -3.76 14.59 -8.33
CA TYR A 67 -2.35 14.91 -8.19
C TYR A 67 -1.95 16.19 -8.93
N THR A 68 -2.43 16.37 -10.16
CA THR A 68 -2.10 17.57 -10.93
C THR A 68 -2.83 18.80 -10.40
N ASP A 69 -4.10 18.66 -10.00
CA ASP A 69 -4.87 19.74 -9.36
C ASP A 69 -4.15 20.22 -8.09
N TYR A 70 -3.81 19.29 -7.20
CA TYR A 70 -3.11 19.61 -5.95
C TYR A 70 -1.73 20.22 -6.21
N ALA A 71 -0.96 19.69 -7.16
CA ALA A 71 0.37 20.21 -7.48
C ALA A 71 0.30 21.63 -8.08
N LEU A 72 -0.72 21.94 -8.88
CA LEU A 72 -0.96 23.30 -9.38
C LEU A 72 -1.32 24.25 -8.23
N ASP A 73 -2.27 23.86 -7.37
CA ASP A 73 -2.75 24.68 -6.26
C ASP A 73 -1.65 24.98 -5.23
N MET A 74 -0.73 24.04 -5.03
CA MET A 74 0.42 24.19 -4.14
C MET A 74 1.60 24.92 -4.81
N GLY A 75 1.45 25.38 -6.05
CA GLY A 75 2.48 26.12 -6.78
C GLY A 75 3.68 25.27 -7.22
N LEU A 76 3.52 23.94 -7.25
CA LEU A 76 4.56 23.01 -7.70
C LEU A 76 4.61 22.89 -9.23
N LEU A 77 3.50 23.20 -9.90
CA LEU A 77 3.40 23.22 -11.35
C LEU A 77 3.01 24.62 -11.84
N LYS A 78 3.46 24.98 -13.04
CA LYS A 78 2.85 26.08 -13.79
C LYS A 78 1.68 25.55 -14.60
N LYS A 79 0.81 26.46 -15.04
CA LYS A 79 -0.37 26.11 -15.86
C LYS A 79 -0.02 25.30 -17.10
N ALA A 80 1.08 25.63 -17.78
CA ALA A 80 1.55 24.88 -18.95
C ALA A 80 1.93 23.43 -18.60
N ASP A 81 2.58 23.20 -17.46
CA ASP A 81 2.95 21.86 -17.00
C ASP A 81 1.70 21.06 -16.63
N TYR A 82 0.78 21.68 -15.89
CA TYR A 82 -0.52 21.12 -15.55
C TYR A 82 -1.30 20.67 -16.80
N ASP A 83 -1.44 21.56 -17.79
CA ASP A 83 -2.17 21.26 -19.02
C ASP A 83 -1.48 20.17 -19.86
N SER A 84 -0.15 20.08 -19.78
CA SER A 84 0.62 19.02 -20.46
C SER A 84 0.42 17.66 -19.79
N ILE A 85 0.58 17.59 -18.46
CA ILE A 85 0.46 16.35 -17.70
C ILE A 85 -0.98 15.83 -17.73
N ASN A 86 -1.98 16.71 -17.68
CA ASN A 86 -3.39 16.33 -17.73
C ASN A 86 -3.81 15.55 -18.99
N LYS A 87 -3.03 15.64 -20.07
CA LYS A 87 -3.25 14.82 -21.29
C LYS A 87 -3.05 13.33 -21.03
N LEU A 88 -2.34 12.95 -19.97
CA LEU A 88 -2.12 11.56 -19.57
C LEU A 88 -3.29 10.97 -18.79
N ILE A 89 -4.20 11.80 -18.29
CA ILE A 89 -5.30 11.35 -17.43
C ILE A 89 -6.29 10.46 -18.19
N PRO A 90 -6.80 10.83 -19.39
CA PRO A 90 -7.73 9.95 -20.09
C PRO A 90 -7.13 8.57 -20.44
N PRO A 91 -5.90 8.47 -20.97
CA PRO A 91 -5.24 7.17 -21.14
C PRO A 91 -5.08 6.38 -19.84
N CYS A 92 -4.70 7.03 -18.73
CA CYS A 92 -4.59 6.38 -17.42
C CYS A 92 -5.94 5.79 -16.96
N LYS A 93 -7.05 6.53 -17.12
CA LYS A 93 -8.38 6.01 -16.77
C LYS A 93 -8.76 4.77 -17.57
N GLN A 94 -8.53 4.81 -18.88
CA GLN A 94 -8.84 3.68 -19.77
C GLN A 94 -8.10 2.39 -19.37
N VAL A 95 -6.81 2.49 -19.01
CA VAL A 95 -6.05 1.31 -18.58
C VAL A 95 -6.43 0.83 -17.18
N ILE A 96 -6.89 1.71 -16.29
CA ILE A 96 -7.46 1.32 -14.99
C ILE A 96 -8.76 0.54 -15.19
N GLU A 97 -9.64 1.02 -16.07
CA GLU A 97 -10.90 0.33 -16.41
C GLU A 97 -10.63 -1.08 -16.97
N ALA A 98 -9.63 -1.21 -17.84
CA ALA A 98 -9.23 -2.51 -18.40
C ALA A 98 -8.73 -3.49 -17.31
N CYS A 99 -7.95 -3.01 -16.34
CA CYS A 99 -7.50 -3.80 -15.18
C CYS A 99 -8.64 -4.40 -14.36
N GLY A 100 -9.76 -3.68 -14.22
CA GLY A 100 -10.93 -4.18 -13.49
C GLY A 100 -11.66 -5.35 -14.19
N THR A 101 -11.36 -5.60 -15.46
CA THR A 101 -12.12 -6.54 -16.29
C THR A 101 -11.38 -7.84 -16.57
N GLU A 102 -10.09 -7.83 -16.94
CA GLU A 102 -9.38 -9.06 -17.31
C GLU A 102 -7.84 -8.97 -17.10
N VAL A 103 -7.28 -10.01 -16.48
CA VAL A 103 -5.85 -10.40 -16.38
C VAL A 103 -4.94 -9.49 -15.54
N GLU A 104 -4.19 -10.08 -14.58
CA GLU A 104 -3.23 -9.41 -13.69
C GLU A 104 -2.24 -8.47 -14.44
N GLU A 105 -1.83 -8.84 -15.65
CA GLU A 105 -0.91 -8.05 -16.49
C GLU A 105 -1.45 -6.65 -16.86
N THR A 106 -2.76 -6.51 -17.04
CA THR A 106 -3.36 -5.20 -17.36
C THR A 106 -3.31 -4.26 -16.15
N CYS A 107 -3.31 -4.80 -14.94
CA CYS A 107 -3.13 -4.04 -13.70
C CYS A 107 -1.70 -3.55 -13.48
N VAL A 108 -0.69 -4.36 -13.83
CA VAL A 108 0.70 -3.90 -13.81
C VAL A 108 0.91 -2.81 -14.86
N SER A 109 0.33 -2.98 -16.04
CA SER A 109 0.40 -1.99 -17.12
C SER A 109 -0.30 -0.67 -16.75
N SER A 110 -1.44 -0.74 -16.07
CA SER A 110 -2.16 0.44 -15.59
C SER A 110 -1.37 1.20 -14.55
N LEU A 111 -0.72 0.51 -13.61
CA LEU A 111 0.18 1.11 -12.63
C LEU A 111 1.30 1.89 -13.32
N TYR A 112 1.98 1.29 -14.31
CA TYR A 112 3.07 1.96 -15.02
C TYR A 112 2.61 3.19 -15.79
N ALA A 113 1.51 3.07 -16.55
CA ALA A 113 0.98 4.17 -17.36
C ALA A 113 0.52 5.34 -16.49
N CYS A 114 -0.20 5.07 -15.41
CA CYS A 114 -0.71 6.11 -14.52
C CYS A 114 0.38 6.77 -13.67
N ASN A 115 1.38 6.00 -13.19
CA ASN A 115 2.49 6.57 -12.44
C ASN A 115 3.32 7.58 -13.23
N GLN A 116 3.23 7.60 -14.58
CA GLN A 116 3.84 8.67 -15.37
C GLN A 116 3.36 10.06 -14.98
N ILE A 117 2.10 10.21 -14.55
CA ILE A 117 1.54 11.47 -14.05
C ILE A 117 2.37 11.94 -12.85
N PHE A 118 2.49 11.07 -11.84
CA PHE A 118 3.25 11.36 -10.62
C PHE A 118 4.74 11.63 -10.92
N ASN A 119 5.36 10.81 -11.79
CA ASN A 119 6.76 10.96 -12.15
C ASN A 119 7.06 12.29 -12.84
N GLN A 120 6.17 12.77 -13.73
CA GLN A 120 6.34 14.07 -14.38
C GLN A 120 6.21 15.22 -13.38
N ILE A 121 5.26 15.15 -12.45
CA ILE A 121 5.14 16.13 -11.37
C ILE A 121 6.45 16.18 -10.57
N MET A 122 7.01 15.02 -10.21
CA MET A 122 8.23 14.94 -9.41
C MET A 122 9.48 15.39 -10.15
N THR A 123 9.51 15.18 -11.47
CA THR A 123 10.59 15.71 -12.32
C THR A 123 10.61 17.24 -12.31
N ILE A 124 9.43 17.87 -12.32
CA ILE A 124 9.29 19.33 -12.37
C ILE A 124 9.47 19.96 -10.99
N ALA A 125 8.78 19.43 -9.99
CA ALA A 125 8.76 19.97 -8.64
C ALA A 125 10.13 19.86 -7.95
N TYR A 126 10.91 18.83 -8.30
CA TYR A 126 12.30 18.57 -7.92
C TYR A 126 12.62 18.61 -6.42
N ASP A 127 13.28 17.56 -5.91
CA ASP A 127 13.76 17.48 -4.51
C ASP A 127 12.67 17.68 -3.44
N ILE A 128 11.38 17.58 -3.80
CA ILE A 128 10.26 17.68 -2.88
C ILE A 128 9.91 16.31 -2.33
N ASN A 129 9.63 16.25 -1.03
CA ASN A 129 9.14 15.04 -0.38
C ASN A 129 7.66 14.82 -0.75
N TYR A 130 7.37 13.76 -1.50
CA TYR A 130 6.01 13.44 -1.96
C TYR A 130 5.05 12.96 -0.86
N TYR A 131 5.56 12.65 0.34
CA TYR A 131 4.74 12.40 1.52
C TYR A 131 4.46 13.68 2.33
N ASP A 132 5.31 14.70 2.22
CA ASP A 132 5.16 16.00 2.87
C ASP A 132 5.81 17.11 2.05
N ILE A 133 5.03 17.78 1.21
CA ILE A 133 5.51 18.78 0.25
C ILE A 133 6.16 20.02 0.89
N ARG A 134 6.09 20.17 2.21
CA ARG A 134 6.76 21.24 2.97
C ARG A 134 8.24 20.93 3.22
N LYS A 135 8.70 19.72 2.87
CA LYS A 135 10.05 19.23 3.13
C LYS A 135 10.76 18.87 1.82
N LYS A 136 12.09 18.88 1.91
CA LYS A 136 12.94 18.27 0.88
C LYS A 136 12.95 16.75 1.00
N CYS A 137 13.11 16.06 -0.12
CA CYS A 137 13.26 14.62 -0.16
C CYS A 137 14.68 14.25 0.32
N MET A 138 14.79 13.46 1.38
CA MET A 138 16.09 13.02 1.91
C MET A 138 16.15 11.50 1.99
N GLY A 139 17.13 10.89 1.32
CA GLY A 139 17.29 9.44 1.29
C GLY A 139 16.22 8.71 0.47
N ASP A 140 16.24 7.39 0.55
CA ASP A 140 15.24 6.54 -0.09
C ASP A 140 13.87 6.74 0.55
N LEU A 141 12.80 6.73 -0.26
CA LEU A 141 11.44 7.06 0.20
C LEU A 141 11.33 8.45 0.87
N CYS A 142 12.24 9.38 0.55
CA CYS A 142 12.27 10.75 1.05
C CYS A 142 12.36 10.91 2.58
N TYR A 143 12.65 9.84 3.32
CA TYR A 143 12.93 9.89 4.75
C TYR A 143 14.17 9.06 5.09
N ASP A 144 14.92 9.53 6.09
CA ASP A 144 16.03 8.77 6.64
C ASP A 144 15.50 7.67 7.58
N PHE A 145 15.53 6.42 7.09
CA PHE A 145 15.16 5.24 7.86
C PHE A 145 16.36 4.54 8.52
N SER A 146 17.58 5.07 8.39
CA SER A 146 18.81 4.43 8.87
C SER A 146 18.74 4.03 10.35
N VAL A 147 18.23 4.91 11.22
CA VAL A 147 18.09 4.62 12.65
C VAL A 147 17.19 3.40 12.91
N MET A 148 16.11 3.25 12.14
CA MET A 148 15.19 2.13 12.30
C MET A 148 15.78 0.84 11.72
N GLU A 149 16.44 0.94 10.56
CA GLU A 149 17.15 -0.18 9.94
C GLU A 149 18.29 -0.67 10.84
N ASP A 150 19.11 0.24 11.39
CA ASP A 150 20.21 -0.07 12.30
C ASP A 150 19.72 -0.72 13.58
N PHE A 151 18.61 -0.21 14.14
CA PHE A 151 17.99 -0.79 15.33
C PHE A 151 17.54 -2.22 15.04
N LEU A 152 16.62 -2.40 14.08
CA LEU A 152 15.98 -3.69 13.81
C LEU A 152 16.93 -4.76 13.25
N ASN A 153 18.01 -4.36 12.58
CA ASN A 153 19.05 -5.27 12.10
C ASN A 153 20.18 -5.50 13.13
N ASN A 154 20.13 -4.87 14.31
CA ASN A 154 21.09 -5.14 15.37
C ASN A 154 20.90 -6.54 15.96
N LYS A 155 22.00 -7.29 16.05
CA LYS A 155 22.06 -8.66 16.56
C LYS A 155 21.40 -8.87 17.93
N LEU A 156 21.44 -7.88 18.83
CA LEU A 156 20.82 -8.02 20.16
C LEU A 156 19.29 -8.06 20.10
N GLN A 157 18.70 -7.58 19.00
CA GLN A 157 17.26 -7.56 18.80
C GLN A 157 16.74 -8.79 18.06
N CYS A 158 17.56 -9.41 17.21
CA CYS A 158 17.25 -10.75 16.66
C CYS A 158 16.95 -11.79 17.75
N ASP A 159 17.58 -11.67 18.92
CA ASP A 159 17.39 -12.61 20.03
C ASP A 159 16.05 -12.40 20.75
N ASN A 160 15.52 -11.18 20.69
CA ASN A 160 14.38 -10.72 21.48
C ASN A 160 13.10 -10.57 20.64
N LEU A 161 13.24 -10.22 19.37
CA LEU A 161 12.18 -10.17 18.38
C LEU A 161 12.22 -11.51 17.67
N ILE A 162 11.06 -12.15 17.45
CA ILE A 162 10.93 -13.45 16.76
C ILE A 162 11.19 -13.26 15.25
N MET A 163 12.33 -12.66 14.89
CA MET A 163 12.73 -12.28 13.55
C MET A 163 14.09 -12.93 13.30
N GLY A 164 14.06 -14.15 12.75
CA GLY A 164 15.25 -14.87 12.32
C GLY A 164 15.56 -16.12 13.14
N ASN A 165 16.21 -17.08 12.49
CA ASN A 165 16.79 -18.24 13.15
C ASN A 165 18.24 -17.90 13.53
N LYS A 166 18.73 -18.45 14.63
CA LYS A 166 20.15 -18.40 14.95
C LYS A 166 20.89 -19.54 14.28
N GLU A 167 21.98 -19.25 13.57
CA GLU A 167 23.03 -20.24 13.31
C GLU A 167 24.30 -19.79 14.03
N GLY A 168 24.62 -20.50 15.13
CA GLY A 168 25.71 -20.15 16.03
C GLY A 168 25.52 -18.76 16.65
N ASN A 169 26.49 -17.88 16.43
CA ASN A 169 26.49 -16.51 16.95
C ASN A 169 26.02 -15.50 15.90
N THR A 170 25.44 -15.95 14.79
CA THR A 170 25.01 -15.09 13.68
C THR A 170 23.50 -15.14 13.57
N CYS A 171 22.89 -13.98 13.39
CA CYS A 171 21.47 -13.91 13.07
C CYS A 171 21.32 -14.30 11.59
N VAL A 172 20.69 -15.44 11.32
CA VAL A 172 20.55 -15.98 9.98
C VAL A 172 19.06 -16.02 9.66
N GLY A 173 18.62 -15.01 8.93
CA GLY A 173 17.25 -14.93 8.46
C GLY A 173 16.66 -13.55 8.67
N LEU A 174 16.41 -12.88 7.53
CA LEU A 174 15.66 -11.65 7.34
C LEU A 174 16.39 -10.37 7.78
N THR A 175 16.97 -9.67 6.80
CA THR A 175 17.28 -8.25 6.90
C THR A 175 15.97 -7.47 6.82
N TRP A 176 15.74 -6.61 7.82
CA TRP A 176 14.64 -5.67 7.78
C TRP A 176 14.99 -4.50 6.85
N THR A 177 14.03 -4.11 6.01
CA THR A 177 14.08 -2.90 5.19
C THR A 177 12.71 -2.23 5.20
N SER A 178 12.69 -0.91 5.06
CA SER A 178 11.47 -0.10 5.13
C SER A 178 10.43 -0.46 4.04
N CYS A 179 10.88 -0.72 2.81
CA CYS A 179 10.01 -1.08 1.70
C CYS A 179 10.71 -2.02 0.72
N LYS A 180 10.01 -3.07 0.26
CA LYS A 180 10.52 -4.01 -0.72
C LYS A 180 9.64 -4.01 -1.97
N SER A 181 10.16 -3.44 -3.05
CA SER A 181 9.45 -3.26 -4.33
C SER A 181 8.94 -4.55 -4.97
N THR A 182 9.52 -5.71 -4.66
CA THR A 182 9.11 -7.00 -5.24
C THR A 182 7.80 -7.54 -4.66
N VAL A 183 7.31 -6.99 -3.54
CA VAL A 183 6.07 -7.47 -2.89
C VAL A 183 4.83 -7.05 -3.69
N ASP A 184 4.90 -5.89 -4.36
CA ASP A 184 3.77 -5.35 -5.14
C ASP A 184 3.63 -6.00 -6.53
N ALA A 185 4.61 -6.80 -6.96
CA ALA A 185 4.60 -7.51 -8.24
C ALA A 185 3.78 -8.83 -8.23
N TRP A 186 3.20 -9.21 -7.08
CA TRP A 186 2.36 -10.40 -6.92
C TRP A 186 0.97 -9.96 -6.46
N GLY A 187 0.22 -9.42 -7.42
CA GLY A 187 -1.05 -8.73 -7.22
C GLY A 187 -2.21 -9.68 -7.10
#